data_AF-A0AAW0AKQ5-F1
#
_entry.id   AF-A0AAW0AKQ5-F1
#
_cell.length_a   1.000
_cell.length_b   1.000
_cell.length_c   1.000
_cell.angle_alpha   90.00
_cell.angle_beta   90.00
_cell.angle_gamma   90.00
#
_symmetry.space_group_name_H-M   'P 1'
#
loop_
_entity.id
_entity.type
_entity.pdbx_description
1 polymer ?
#
loop_
_entity_poly.entity_id
_entity_poly.type
_entity_poly.pdbx_seq_one_letter_code
_entity_poly.pdbx_strand_id
1 'polypeptide(L)'
;MNNPKVLDRAEGALFGSALGDTIGIYTEFMTAEEAAEAYGSSSPDFTLVPPETPFHNDSHRCRFESRAWTDDTDHALLIVLSYLRLRRLSPTDFAVRLHSWCSQGLRVLDRLPMGLGKTVGGVVATPSFTTQPIETAYYYWDENCRRLSAANGSLMRTAPVGVICIPKTEEQTFKTAIIMGYVTHADPRCALSVAIVSGLIRVLCLDEISEITQMRDLIERAWGEH
;
A
#
# COMPACT_ATOMS: atom_id res chain seq x y z
N MET A 1 -14.97 -20.16 3.11
CA MET A 1 -15.26 -18.73 3.39
C MET A 1 -16.52 -18.35 2.63
N ASN A 2 -17.69 -18.50 3.25
CA ASN A 2 -18.99 -18.05 2.69
C ASN A 2 -19.73 -17.17 3.73
N ASN A 3 -19.00 -16.39 4.52
CA ASN A 3 -19.61 -15.40 5.41
C ASN A 3 -19.75 -14.08 4.63
N PRO A 4 -20.96 -13.64 4.26
CA PRO A 4 -21.16 -12.43 3.47
C PRO A 4 -20.55 -11.18 4.12
N LYS A 5 -20.53 -11.11 5.46
CA LYS A 5 -19.96 -9.98 6.19
C LYS A 5 -18.44 -9.90 6.06
N VAL A 6 -17.75 -11.05 6.06
CA VAL A 6 -16.30 -11.11 5.85
C VAL A 6 -15.94 -10.70 4.43
N LEU A 7 -16.75 -11.12 3.45
CA LEU A 7 -16.56 -10.74 2.05
C LEU A 7 -16.76 -9.23 1.85
N ASP A 8 -17.85 -8.67 2.35
CA ASP A 8 -18.16 -7.24 2.28
C ASP A 8 -17.02 -6.38 2.87
N ARG A 9 -16.46 -6.79 4.02
CA ARG A 9 -15.32 -6.09 4.64
C ARG A 9 -14.02 -6.25 3.88
N ALA A 10 -13.78 -7.42 3.29
CA ALA A 10 -12.61 -7.65 2.45
C ALA A 10 -12.67 -6.79 1.17
N GLU A 11 -13.84 -6.70 0.54
CA GLU A 11 -14.10 -5.80 -0.59
C GLU A 11 -13.93 -4.34 -0.16
N GLY A 12 -14.51 -3.95 0.97
CA GLY A 12 -14.37 -2.63 1.55
C GLY A 12 -12.92 -2.23 1.84
N ALA A 13 -12.07 -3.16 2.28
CA ALA A 13 -10.64 -2.90 2.50
C ALA A 13 -9.89 -2.64 1.18
N LEU A 14 -10.20 -3.39 0.12
CA LEU A 14 -9.55 -3.24 -1.20
C LEU A 14 -10.04 -1.98 -1.94
N PHE A 15 -11.35 -1.75 -1.99
CA PHE A 15 -11.91 -0.56 -2.62
C PHE A 15 -11.64 0.69 -1.79
N GLY A 16 -11.72 0.59 -0.47
CA GLY A 16 -11.42 1.69 0.44
C GLY A 16 -9.98 2.18 0.31
N SER A 17 -9.00 1.28 0.14
CA SER A 17 -7.62 1.71 -0.13
C SER A 17 -7.48 2.44 -1.45
N ALA A 18 -8.15 1.98 -2.51
CA ALA A 18 -8.10 2.63 -3.83
C ALA A 18 -8.83 3.98 -3.86
N LEU A 19 -9.94 4.09 -3.14
CA LEU A 19 -10.66 5.35 -2.94
C LEU A 19 -9.84 6.33 -2.11
N GLY A 20 -9.16 5.84 -1.07
CA GLY A 20 -8.24 6.64 -0.25
C GLY A 20 -7.08 7.20 -1.07
N ASP A 21 -6.46 6.39 -1.91
CA ASP A 21 -5.44 6.81 -2.88
C ASP A 21 -5.97 7.91 -3.82
N THR A 22 -7.12 7.66 -4.46
CA THR A 22 -7.77 8.62 -5.36
C THR A 22 -8.06 9.97 -4.68
N ILE A 23 -8.61 9.95 -3.47
CA ILE A 23 -8.91 11.16 -2.69
C ILE A 23 -7.62 11.84 -2.22
N GLY A 24 -6.59 11.07 -1.87
CA GLY A 24 -5.30 11.58 -1.40
C GLY A 24 -4.62 12.53 -2.39
N ILE A 25 -4.77 12.30 -3.70
CA ILE A 25 -4.22 13.17 -4.77
C ILE A 25 -4.69 14.62 -4.62
N TYR A 26 -5.92 14.85 -4.15
CA TYR A 26 -6.46 16.20 -4.02
C TYR A 26 -5.60 17.09 -3.12
N THR A 27 -4.97 16.52 -2.09
CA THR A 27 -4.21 17.25 -1.06
C THR A 27 -2.77 16.78 -0.90
N GLU A 28 -2.26 15.86 -1.72
CA GLU A 28 -0.86 15.43 -1.70
C GLU A 28 0.14 16.60 -1.85
N PHE A 29 1.12 16.70 -0.95
CA PHE A 29 2.07 17.83 -0.88
C PHE A 29 1.49 19.20 -0.47
N MET A 30 0.21 19.28 -0.09
CA MET A 30 -0.36 20.47 0.52
C MET A 30 -0.23 20.41 2.04
N THR A 31 -0.01 21.56 2.69
CA THR A 31 -0.30 21.70 4.12
C THR A 31 -1.82 21.68 4.36
N ALA A 32 -2.23 21.54 5.62
CA ALA A 32 -3.65 21.62 5.98
C ALA A 32 -4.24 22.99 5.63
N GLU A 33 -3.47 24.06 5.78
CA GLU A 33 -3.86 25.43 5.42
C GLU A 33 -4.01 25.60 3.91
N GLU A 34 -3.06 25.09 3.12
CA GLU A 34 -3.13 25.13 1.64
C GLU A 34 -4.32 24.33 1.12
N ALA A 35 -4.59 23.15 1.69
CA ALA A 35 -5.77 22.36 1.35
C ALA A 35 -7.07 23.10 1.73
N ALA A 36 -7.10 23.77 2.88
CA ALA A 36 -8.26 24.54 3.31
C ALA A 36 -8.51 25.77 2.42
N GLU A 37 -7.46 26.43 1.96
CA GLU A 37 -7.55 27.52 1.00
C GLU A 37 -8.03 27.02 -0.38
N ALA A 38 -7.48 25.90 -0.86
CA ALA A 38 -7.81 25.32 -2.15
C ALA A 38 -9.27 24.81 -2.23
N TYR A 39 -9.80 24.27 -1.15
CA TYR A 39 -11.12 23.60 -1.11
C TYR A 39 -12.14 24.29 -0.20
N GLY A 40 -11.80 25.45 0.38
CA GLY A 40 -12.71 26.31 1.14
C GLY A 40 -13.09 25.81 2.54
N SER A 41 -12.45 24.77 3.06
CA SER A 41 -12.75 24.18 4.37
C SER A 41 -11.54 23.44 4.93
N SER A 42 -11.34 23.49 6.26
CA SER A 42 -10.35 22.66 6.97
C SER A 42 -10.69 21.16 6.97
N SER A 43 -11.92 20.81 6.57
CA SER A 43 -12.37 19.45 6.33
C SER A 43 -13.15 19.43 5.02
N PRO A 44 -12.46 19.42 3.86
CA PRO A 44 -13.13 19.47 2.56
C PRO A 44 -13.82 18.15 2.25
N ASP A 45 -15.02 18.24 1.68
CA ASP A 45 -15.76 17.09 1.17
C ASP A 45 -15.39 16.83 -0.29
N PHE A 46 -14.87 15.64 -0.57
CA PHE A 46 -14.52 15.22 -1.92
C PHE A 46 -15.60 14.30 -2.50
N THR A 47 -16.07 14.63 -3.70
CA THR A 47 -17.04 13.83 -4.46
C THR A 47 -16.38 13.29 -5.73
N LEU A 48 -16.36 11.97 -5.89
CA LEU A 48 -15.85 11.28 -7.09
C LEU A 48 -16.94 10.93 -8.12
N VAL A 49 -18.19 11.34 -7.85
CA VAL A 49 -19.36 11.16 -8.72
C VAL A 49 -19.87 12.51 -9.24
N PRO A 50 -20.56 12.59 -10.39
CA PRO A 50 -21.02 13.87 -10.91
C PRO A 50 -22.05 14.60 -10.01
N PRO A 51 -21.93 15.92 -9.78
CA PRO A 51 -20.79 16.76 -10.13
C PRO A 51 -19.58 16.47 -9.20
N GLU A 52 -18.45 16.12 -9.80
CA GLU A 52 -17.23 15.75 -9.07
C GLU A 52 -16.49 16.98 -8.56
N THR A 53 -15.77 16.83 -7.44
CA THR A 53 -14.88 17.89 -6.95
C THR A 53 -13.73 18.05 -7.93
N PRO A 54 -13.50 19.26 -8.51
CA PRO A 54 -12.39 19.48 -9.41
C PRO A 54 -11.07 19.47 -8.65
N PHE A 55 -10.00 19.03 -9.30
CA PHE A 55 -8.66 19.20 -8.74
C PHE A 55 -8.30 20.68 -8.61
N HIS A 56 -7.57 21.01 -7.55
CA HIS A 56 -6.80 22.25 -7.52
C HIS A 56 -5.77 22.24 -8.65
N ASN A 57 -5.69 23.34 -9.41
CA ASN A 57 -4.82 23.43 -10.56
C ASN A 57 -3.38 23.78 -10.15
N ASP A 58 -2.51 22.78 -10.07
CA ASP A 58 -1.09 22.93 -9.79
C ASP A 58 -0.22 22.00 -10.66
N SER A 59 1.10 22.08 -10.50
CA SER A 59 2.08 21.27 -11.25
C SER A 59 2.05 19.77 -10.93
N HIS A 60 1.40 19.37 -9.84
CA HIS A 60 1.28 17.98 -9.43
C HIS A 60 -0.01 17.34 -9.97
N ARG A 61 -1.18 17.90 -9.62
CA ARG A 61 -2.50 17.36 -10.01
C ARG A 61 -2.76 17.44 -11.50
N CYS A 62 -2.18 18.41 -12.21
CA CYS A 62 -2.36 18.52 -13.68
C CYS A 62 -1.85 17.30 -14.47
N ARG A 63 -1.08 16.41 -13.81
CA ARG A 63 -0.55 15.17 -14.40
C ARG A 63 -1.54 14.01 -14.33
N PHE A 64 -2.63 14.13 -13.55
CA PHE A 64 -3.58 13.07 -13.29
C PHE A 64 -4.92 13.34 -13.97
N GLU A 65 -5.53 12.27 -14.47
CA GLU A 65 -6.92 12.31 -14.91
C GLU A 65 -7.85 12.41 -13.70
N SER A 66 -9.05 12.98 -13.90
CA SER A 66 -10.07 13.02 -12.86
C SER A 66 -10.41 11.60 -12.38
N ARG A 67 -10.43 11.42 -11.05
CA ARG A 67 -10.68 10.13 -10.36
C ARG A 67 -9.63 9.05 -10.63
N ALA A 68 -8.43 9.43 -11.09
CA ALA A 68 -7.31 8.51 -11.15
C ALA A 68 -6.84 8.15 -9.73
N TRP A 69 -6.35 6.93 -9.57
CA TRP A 69 -5.50 6.53 -8.45
C TRP A 69 -4.01 6.58 -8.84
N THR A 70 -3.09 6.26 -7.94
CA THR A 70 -1.64 6.35 -8.14
C THR A 70 -0.93 4.99 -8.03
N ASP A 71 0.34 4.98 -7.62
CA ASP A 71 1.14 3.79 -7.44
C ASP A 71 0.70 2.95 -6.23
N ASP A 72 0.02 3.52 -5.25
CA ASP A 72 -0.54 2.78 -4.11
C ASP A 72 -1.47 1.66 -4.61
N THR A 73 -2.46 2.04 -5.41
CA THR A 73 -3.45 1.10 -5.98
C THR A 73 -2.83 0.20 -7.04
N ASP A 74 -2.01 0.74 -7.94
CA ASP A 74 -1.36 -0.07 -8.97
C ASP A 74 -0.48 -1.17 -8.33
N HIS A 75 0.34 -0.83 -7.32
CA HIS A 75 1.16 -1.81 -6.61
C HIS A 75 0.32 -2.84 -5.84
N ALA A 76 -0.79 -2.43 -5.23
CA ALA A 76 -1.73 -3.35 -4.60
C ALA A 76 -2.31 -4.35 -5.63
N LEU A 77 -2.68 -3.88 -6.82
CA LEU A 77 -3.16 -4.73 -7.91
C LEU A 77 -2.08 -5.71 -8.39
N LEU A 78 -0.79 -5.32 -8.43
CA LEU A 78 0.28 -6.26 -8.77
C LEU A 78 0.37 -7.42 -7.77
N ILE A 79 0.13 -7.18 -6.47
CA ILE A 79 0.06 -8.23 -5.44
C ILE A 79 -1.14 -9.15 -5.70
N VAL A 80 -2.32 -8.58 -5.99
CA VAL A 80 -3.52 -9.36 -6.33
C VAL A 80 -3.29 -10.23 -7.57
N LEU A 81 -2.74 -9.66 -8.64
CA LEU A 81 -2.44 -10.37 -9.88
C LEU A 81 -1.38 -11.48 -9.69
N SER A 82 -0.39 -11.23 -8.83
CA SER A 82 0.58 -12.25 -8.41
C SER A 82 -0.11 -13.41 -7.68
N TYR A 83 -0.95 -13.10 -6.70
CA TYR A 83 -1.69 -14.08 -5.93
C TYR A 83 -2.68 -14.89 -6.77
N LEU A 84 -3.43 -14.26 -7.68
CA LEU A 84 -4.36 -14.96 -8.57
C LEU A 84 -3.65 -15.96 -9.48
N ARG A 85 -2.42 -15.63 -9.92
CA ARG A 85 -1.59 -16.52 -10.74
C ARG A 85 -1.00 -17.68 -9.95
N LEU A 86 -0.46 -17.41 -8.76
CA LEU A 86 0.37 -18.37 -8.02
C LEU A 86 -0.35 -19.07 -6.85
N ARG A 87 -1.53 -18.58 -6.45
CA ARG A 87 -2.28 -18.99 -5.26
C ARG A 87 -1.49 -18.90 -3.95
N ARG A 88 -0.45 -18.05 -3.94
CA ARG A 88 0.37 -17.71 -2.79
C ARG A 88 0.96 -16.31 -2.98
N LEU A 89 1.22 -15.62 -1.86
CA LEU A 89 1.98 -14.38 -1.88
C LEU A 89 3.46 -14.71 -2.18
N SER A 90 4.00 -14.09 -3.24
CA SER A 90 5.36 -14.36 -3.72
C SER A 90 6.14 -13.05 -3.84
N PRO A 91 7.15 -12.85 -2.97
CA PRO A 91 8.04 -11.68 -3.05
C PRO A 91 8.69 -11.51 -4.41
N THR A 92 9.21 -12.61 -4.97
CA THR A 92 9.91 -12.62 -6.27
C THR A 92 8.96 -12.31 -7.43
N ASP A 93 7.76 -12.91 -7.48
CA ASP A 93 6.82 -12.59 -8.56
C ASP A 93 6.32 -11.14 -8.48
N PHE A 94 6.06 -10.66 -7.26
CA PHE A 94 5.70 -9.27 -7.06
C PHE A 94 6.84 -8.33 -7.50
N ALA A 95 8.10 -8.65 -7.19
CA ALA A 95 9.27 -7.88 -7.64
C ALA A 95 9.39 -7.82 -9.17
N VAL A 96 9.22 -8.95 -9.88
CA VAL A 96 9.21 -8.98 -11.35
C VAL A 96 8.12 -8.07 -11.92
N ARG A 97 6.91 -8.13 -11.35
CA ARG A 97 5.78 -7.29 -11.77
C ARG A 97 6.03 -5.82 -11.49
N LEU A 98 6.57 -5.50 -10.32
CA LEU A 98 6.90 -4.14 -9.92
C LEU A 98 7.99 -3.55 -10.82
N HIS A 99 9.02 -4.34 -11.18
CA HIS A 99 10.02 -3.94 -12.16
C HIS A 99 9.40 -3.64 -13.54
N SER A 100 8.48 -4.48 -14.00
CA SER A 100 7.74 -4.21 -15.24
C SER A 100 6.89 -2.94 -15.14
N TRP A 101 6.22 -2.71 -14.01
CA TRP A 101 5.40 -1.53 -13.79
C TRP A 101 6.26 -0.26 -13.80
N CYS A 102 7.42 -0.23 -13.14
CA CYS A 102 8.29 0.96 -13.14
C CYS A 102 8.75 1.40 -14.56
N SER A 103 8.77 0.48 -15.53
CA SER A 103 9.17 0.78 -16.91
C SER A 103 7.99 0.98 -17.87
N GLN A 104 6.84 0.35 -17.62
CA GLN A 104 5.73 0.27 -18.59
C GLN A 104 4.36 0.62 -18.00
N GLY A 105 4.28 0.93 -16.71
CA GLY A 105 3.04 1.12 -15.98
C GLY A 105 2.19 -0.14 -15.86
N LEU A 106 0.92 0.02 -15.48
CA LEU A 106 -0.04 -1.07 -15.34
C LEU A 106 -0.75 -1.34 -16.69
N ARG A 107 -0.04 -2.06 -17.57
CA ARG A 107 -0.46 -2.29 -18.96
C ARG A 107 -1.84 -2.91 -19.16
N VAL A 108 -2.31 -3.72 -18.21
CA VAL A 108 -3.64 -4.35 -18.31
C VAL A 108 -4.78 -3.33 -18.25
N LEU A 109 -4.52 -2.13 -17.72
CA LEU A 109 -5.44 -1.00 -17.68
C LEU A 109 -4.96 0.19 -18.53
N ASP A 110 -3.92 0.02 -19.35
CA ASP A 110 -3.28 1.07 -20.14
C ASP A 110 -2.85 2.31 -19.33
N ARG A 111 -2.37 2.09 -18.11
CA ARG A 111 -1.94 3.16 -17.19
C ARG A 111 -0.43 3.31 -17.17
N LEU A 112 0.06 4.55 -17.16
CA LEU A 112 1.47 4.89 -16.96
C LEU A 112 1.88 4.75 -15.48
N PRO A 113 3.18 4.59 -15.16
CA PRO A 113 3.65 4.46 -13.78
C PRO A 113 3.68 5.82 -13.06
N MET A 114 2.51 6.27 -12.62
CA MET A 114 2.32 7.54 -11.93
C MET A 114 2.49 7.35 -10.41
N GLY A 115 3.13 8.31 -9.72
CA GLY A 115 3.30 8.29 -8.26
C GLY A 115 4.61 7.67 -7.75
N LEU A 116 5.44 7.07 -8.61
CA LEU A 116 6.63 6.31 -8.20
C LEU A 116 7.54 7.04 -7.19
N GLY A 117 7.58 6.51 -5.96
CA GLY A 117 8.46 6.99 -4.91
C GLY A 117 9.95 6.70 -5.13
N LYS A 118 10.82 7.58 -4.61
CA LYS A 118 12.29 7.50 -4.77
C LYS A 118 12.89 6.18 -4.27
N THR A 119 12.44 5.67 -3.11
CA THR A 119 12.94 4.41 -2.54
C THR A 119 12.58 3.23 -3.45
N VAL A 120 11.33 3.15 -3.91
CA VAL A 120 10.89 2.08 -4.81
C VAL A 120 11.67 2.15 -6.13
N GLY A 121 11.79 3.34 -6.73
CA GLY A 121 12.51 3.51 -7.99
C GLY A 121 13.98 3.10 -7.89
N GLY A 122 14.66 3.47 -6.81
CA GLY A 122 16.07 3.12 -6.61
C GLY A 122 16.30 1.63 -6.36
N VAL A 123 15.49 0.99 -5.51
CA VAL A 123 15.59 -0.45 -5.24
C VAL A 123 15.29 -1.26 -6.50
N VAL A 124 14.22 -0.90 -7.23
CA VAL A 124 13.78 -1.62 -8.43
C VAL A 124 14.81 -1.51 -9.57
N ALA A 125 15.55 -0.40 -9.65
CA ALA A 125 16.59 -0.20 -10.65
C ALA A 125 17.85 -1.06 -10.42
N THR A 126 17.95 -1.77 -9.28
CA THR A 126 19.11 -2.60 -8.97
C THR A 126 19.03 -3.94 -9.72
N PRO A 127 20.08 -4.41 -10.43
CA PRO A 127 20.00 -5.58 -11.29
C PRO A 127 19.51 -6.88 -10.62
N SER A 128 19.84 -7.07 -9.34
CA SER A 128 19.43 -8.24 -8.55
C SER A 128 17.98 -8.18 -8.05
N PHE A 129 17.25 -7.09 -8.27
CA PHE A 129 15.93 -6.87 -7.69
C PHE A 129 14.92 -7.96 -8.06
N THR A 130 14.91 -8.40 -9.32
CA THR A 130 13.93 -9.38 -9.80
C THR A 130 14.23 -10.82 -9.35
N THR A 131 15.46 -11.11 -8.91
CA THR A 131 15.89 -12.44 -8.47
C THR A 131 16.02 -12.53 -6.95
N GLN A 132 16.53 -11.49 -6.30
CA GLN A 132 16.80 -11.41 -4.87
C GLN A 132 16.24 -10.10 -4.28
N PRO A 133 14.91 -9.85 -4.34
CA PRO A 133 14.33 -8.55 -4.01
C PRO A 133 14.57 -8.11 -2.56
N ILE A 134 14.44 -9.02 -1.61
CA ILE A 134 14.57 -8.72 -0.18
C ILE A 134 16.01 -8.33 0.17
N GLU A 135 16.97 -9.13 -0.29
CA GLU A 135 18.41 -8.84 -0.13
C GLU A 135 18.79 -7.54 -0.85
N THR A 136 18.27 -7.32 -2.06
CA THR A 136 18.47 -6.08 -2.81
C THR A 136 17.94 -4.86 -2.05
N ALA A 137 16.74 -4.95 -1.50
CA ALA A 137 16.16 -3.88 -0.69
C ALA A 137 16.94 -3.62 0.60
N TYR A 138 17.47 -4.68 1.23
CA TYR A 138 18.34 -4.56 2.40
C TYR A 138 19.62 -3.81 2.07
N TYR A 139 20.36 -4.22 1.03
CA TYR A 139 21.60 -3.55 0.63
C TYR A 139 21.36 -2.11 0.22
N TYR A 140 20.28 -1.84 -0.52
CA TYR A 140 19.92 -0.47 -0.88
C TYR A 140 19.59 0.39 0.36
N TRP A 141 18.88 -0.16 1.34
CA TRP A 141 18.59 0.55 2.59
C TRP A 141 19.84 0.81 3.42
N ASP A 142 20.75 -0.17 3.49
CA ASP A 142 22.01 -0.07 4.24
C ASP A 142 22.96 0.96 3.60
N GLU A 143 23.26 0.79 2.31
CA GLU A 143 24.28 1.56 1.61
C GLU A 143 23.75 2.90 1.09
N ASN A 144 22.61 2.91 0.38
CA ASN A 144 22.10 4.11 -0.28
C ASN A 144 21.28 4.99 0.67
N CYS A 145 20.56 4.39 1.62
CA CYS A 145 19.74 5.14 2.57
C CYS A 145 20.40 5.30 3.94
N ARG A 146 21.57 4.69 4.19
CA ARG A 146 22.28 4.72 5.48
C ARG A 146 21.41 4.31 6.66
N ARG A 147 20.45 3.40 6.42
CA ARG A 147 19.45 2.94 7.40
C ARG A 147 18.49 4.01 7.92
N LEU A 148 18.29 5.10 7.17
CA LEU A 148 17.45 6.22 7.62
C LEU A 148 16.07 6.28 6.95
N SER A 149 15.92 5.65 5.78
CA SER A 149 14.68 5.74 4.99
C SER A 149 13.59 4.81 5.52
N ALA A 150 12.54 5.40 6.09
CA ALA A 150 11.30 4.73 6.50
C ALA A 150 10.07 5.34 5.80
N ALA A 151 10.07 5.29 4.47
CA ALA A 151 8.94 5.74 3.65
C ALA A 151 7.77 4.75 3.69
N ASN A 152 6.57 5.22 3.31
CA ASN A 152 5.32 4.47 3.30
C ASN A 152 5.17 3.47 2.13
N GLY A 153 6.13 3.40 1.20
CA GLY A 153 6.01 2.68 -0.08
C GLY A 153 5.70 1.18 0.00
N SER A 154 5.98 0.55 1.15
CA SER A 154 5.58 -0.84 1.44
C SER A 154 4.20 -0.95 2.11
N LEU A 155 3.81 0.06 2.88
CA LEU A 155 2.56 0.12 3.65
C LEU A 155 1.35 0.40 2.77
N MET A 156 1.47 1.40 1.89
CA MET A 156 0.36 1.90 1.08
C MET A 156 -0.32 0.84 0.21
N ARG A 157 0.42 -0.21 -0.15
CA ARG A 157 -0.04 -1.33 -0.99
C ARG A 157 -0.45 -2.59 -0.22
N THR A 158 -0.52 -2.55 1.12
CA THR A 158 -0.63 -3.77 1.95
C THR A 158 -2.06 -4.31 2.11
N ALA A 159 -3.08 -3.58 1.66
CA ALA A 159 -4.49 -4.00 1.82
C ALA A 159 -4.78 -5.44 1.33
N PRO A 160 -4.31 -5.85 0.13
CA PRO A 160 -4.47 -7.23 -0.33
C PRO A 160 -3.80 -8.28 0.57
N VAL A 161 -2.69 -7.95 1.22
CA VAL A 161 -1.96 -8.88 2.08
C VAL A 161 -2.81 -9.25 3.30
N GLY A 162 -3.43 -8.27 3.95
CA GLY A 162 -4.35 -8.50 5.07
C GLY A 162 -5.54 -9.37 4.66
N VAL A 163 -6.18 -9.05 3.53
CA VAL A 163 -7.32 -9.81 2.99
C VAL A 163 -6.93 -11.26 2.63
N ILE A 164 -5.81 -11.46 1.93
CA ILE A 164 -5.32 -12.79 1.56
C ILE A 164 -4.95 -13.63 2.81
N CYS A 165 -4.59 -12.97 3.92
CA CYS A 165 -4.22 -13.63 5.17
C CYS A 165 -5.41 -13.88 6.12
N ILE A 166 -6.65 -13.54 5.76
CA ILE A 166 -7.87 -13.90 6.53
C ILE A 166 -7.87 -15.36 7.02
N PRO A 167 -7.57 -16.40 6.20
CA PRO A 167 -7.55 -17.78 6.67
C PRO A 167 -6.33 -18.18 7.50
N LYS A 168 -5.33 -17.29 7.64
CA LYS A 168 -4.09 -17.56 8.38
C LYS A 168 -4.21 -17.16 9.85
N THR A 169 -3.26 -17.59 10.68
CA THR A 169 -3.13 -17.07 12.05
C THR A 169 -2.60 -15.62 12.05
N GLU A 170 -2.69 -14.95 13.20
CA GLU A 170 -2.13 -13.61 13.40
C GLU A 170 -0.61 -13.58 13.14
N GLU A 171 0.16 -14.46 13.80
CA GLU A 171 1.61 -14.64 13.59
C GLU A 171 1.96 -14.88 12.10
N GLN A 172 1.20 -15.76 11.43
CA GLN A 172 1.42 -16.02 10.00
C GLN A 172 1.12 -14.78 9.13
N THR A 173 0.18 -13.95 9.54
CA THR A 173 -0.17 -12.69 8.87
C THR A 173 0.97 -11.69 9.02
N PHE A 174 1.49 -11.49 10.23
CA PHE A 174 2.63 -10.61 10.48
C PHE A 174 3.86 -11.04 9.67
N LYS A 175 4.25 -12.31 9.77
CA LYS A 175 5.38 -12.86 8.99
C LYS A 175 5.20 -12.65 7.49
N THR A 176 4.01 -12.90 6.97
CA THR A 176 3.72 -12.73 5.54
C THR A 176 3.81 -11.25 5.12
N ALA A 177 3.23 -10.34 5.92
CA ALA A 177 3.23 -8.91 5.64
C ALA A 177 4.64 -8.32 5.62
N ILE A 178 5.47 -8.70 6.60
CA ILE A 178 6.86 -8.27 6.70
C ILE A 178 7.66 -8.71 5.49
N ILE A 179 7.54 -9.99 5.11
CA ILE A 179 8.22 -10.55 3.93
C ILE A 179 7.82 -9.79 2.65
N MET A 180 6.54 -9.43 2.49
CA MET A 180 6.06 -8.65 1.35
C MET A 180 6.51 -7.17 1.41
N GLY A 181 6.62 -6.58 2.59
CA GLY A 181 7.14 -5.22 2.79
C GLY A 181 8.63 -5.12 2.44
N TYR A 182 9.41 -6.09 2.89
CA TYR A 182 10.85 -6.23 2.64
C TYR A 182 11.23 -6.36 1.17
N VAL A 183 10.28 -6.61 0.26
CA VAL A 183 10.55 -6.54 -1.19
C VAL A 183 11.14 -5.19 -1.59
N THR A 184 10.81 -4.10 -0.89
CA THR A 184 11.31 -2.75 -1.24
C THR A 184 11.79 -1.93 -0.06
N HIS A 185 11.34 -2.22 1.15
CA HIS A 185 11.62 -1.40 2.33
C HIS A 185 12.12 -2.31 3.44
N ALA A 186 13.44 -2.37 3.64
CA ALA A 186 14.08 -3.20 4.65
C ALA A 186 14.06 -2.60 6.06
N ASP A 187 13.63 -1.35 6.21
CA ASP A 187 13.59 -0.67 7.51
C ASP A 187 12.63 -1.38 8.49
N PRO A 188 13.07 -1.71 9.72
CA PRO A 188 12.22 -2.35 10.71
C PRO A 188 10.94 -1.57 11.04
N ARG A 189 10.96 -0.23 10.95
CA ARG A 189 9.76 0.61 11.16
C ARG A 189 8.72 0.37 10.07
N CYS A 190 9.16 0.20 8.82
CA CYS A 190 8.29 -0.18 7.71
C CYS A 190 7.75 -1.61 7.92
N ALA A 191 8.60 -2.55 8.30
CA ALA A 191 8.22 -3.94 8.56
C ALA A 191 7.11 -4.06 9.62
N LEU A 192 7.29 -3.36 10.74
CA LEU A 192 6.29 -3.31 11.80
C LEU A 192 4.99 -2.66 11.31
N SER A 193 5.09 -1.54 10.57
CA SER A 193 3.92 -0.83 10.06
C SER A 193 3.07 -1.73 9.16
N VAL A 194 3.71 -2.47 8.23
CA VAL A 194 2.98 -3.38 7.35
C VAL A 194 2.38 -4.57 8.10
N ALA A 195 3.06 -5.07 9.14
CA ALA A 195 2.55 -6.14 10.00
C ALA A 195 1.28 -5.70 10.73
N ILE A 196 1.34 -4.53 11.41
CA ILE A 196 0.22 -3.96 12.16
C ILE A 196 -0.97 -3.73 11.22
N VAL A 197 -0.80 -3.01 10.11
CA VAL A 197 -1.92 -2.68 9.22
C VAL A 197 -2.51 -3.92 8.57
N SER A 198 -1.69 -4.89 8.14
CA SER A 198 -2.21 -6.15 7.57
C SER A 198 -2.96 -6.98 8.62
N GLY A 199 -2.48 -6.99 9.86
CA GLY A 199 -3.15 -7.61 11.00
C GLY A 199 -4.50 -6.95 11.28
N LEU A 200 -4.53 -5.62 11.36
CA LEU A 200 -5.75 -4.84 11.58
C LEU A 200 -6.80 -5.11 10.50
N ILE A 201 -6.41 -5.09 9.22
CA ILE A 201 -7.33 -5.42 8.12
C ILE A 201 -7.92 -6.82 8.32
N ARG A 202 -7.08 -7.81 8.65
CA ARG A 202 -7.52 -9.19 8.88
C ARG A 202 -8.54 -9.26 10.02
N VAL A 203 -8.22 -8.72 11.20
CA VAL A 203 -9.09 -8.82 12.38
C VAL A 203 -10.37 -8.00 12.22
N LEU A 204 -10.30 -6.85 11.53
CA LEU A 204 -11.48 -6.07 11.16
C LEU A 204 -12.36 -6.84 10.18
N CYS A 205 -11.81 -7.54 9.20
CA CYS A 205 -12.61 -8.41 8.32
C CYS A 205 -13.32 -9.53 9.08
N LEU A 206 -12.66 -10.08 10.11
CA LEU A 206 -13.19 -11.15 10.96
C LEU A 206 -14.14 -10.68 12.08
N ASP A 207 -14.27 -9.36 12.29
CA ASP A 207 -15.03 -8.79 13.43
C ASP A 207 -14.46 -9.16 14.80
N GLU A 208 -13.15 -9.42 14.87
CA GLU A 208 -12.44 -9.81 16.09
C GLU A 208 -12.11 -8.61 16.99
N ILE A 209 -12.14 -7.39 16.44
CA ILE A 209 -11.92 -6.14 17.18
C ILE A 209 -13.03 -5.13 16.91
N SER A 210 -13.45 -4.44 17.97
CA SER A 210 -14.40 -3.32 17.94
C SER A 210 -13.96 -2.14 18.80
N GLU A 211 -12.95 -2.33 19.67
CA GLU A 211 -12.50 -1.34 20.65
C GLU A 211 -11.02 -0.96 20.45
N ILE A 212 -10.69 0.29 20.79
CA ILE A 212 -9.31 0.82 20.71
C ILE A 212 -8.33 0.01 21.58
N THR A 213 -8.78 -0.52 22.72
CA THR A 213 -7.94 -1.36 23.59
C THR A 213 -7.47 -2.62 22.87
N GLN A 214 -8.35 -3.28 22.13
CA GLN A 214 -8.01 -4.50 21.38
C GLN A 214 -7.02 -4.19 20.23
N MET A 215 -7.13 -3.01 19.63
CA MET A 215 -6.16 -2.51 18.66
C MET A 215 -4.78 -2.29 19.29
N ARG A 216 -4.70 -1.75 20.51
CA ARG A 216 -3.44 -1.61 21.25
C ARG A 216 -2.81 -2.96 21.56
N ASP A 217 -3.61 -3.92 22.03
CA ASP A 217 -3.11 -5.27 22.32
C ASP A 217 -2.54 -5.95 21.07
N LEU A 218 -3.16 -5.74 19.89
CA LEU A 218 -2.64 -6.24 18.62
C LEU A 218 -1.30 -5.61 18.26
N ILE A 219 -1.16 -4.29 18.46
CA ILE A 219 0.09 -3.57 18.21
C ILE A 219 1.22 -4.10 19.12
N GLU A 220 0.93 -4.36 20.40
CA GLU A 220 1.89 -4.93 21.34
C GLU A 220 2.34 -6.34 20.92
N ARG A 221 1.41 -7.20 20.48
CA ARG A 221 1.76 -8.54 19.98
C ARG A 221 2.56 -8.49 18.68
N ALA A 222 2.25 -7.57 17.78
CA ALA A 222 3.04 -7.35 16.55
C ALA A 222 4.48 -6.91 16.87
N TRP A 223 4.70 -6.20 17.98
CA TRP A 223 6.03 -5.81 18.44
C TRP A 223 6.79 -6.96 19.11
N GLY A 224 6.11 -7.77 19.93
CA GLY A 224 6.72 -8.82 20.75
C GLY A 224 7.28 -10.04 20.01
N GLU A 225 7.02 -10.18 18.71
CA GLU A 225 7.47 -11.31 17.87
C GLU A 225 8.68 -11.00 16.97
N HIS A 226 9.35 -9.86 17.16
CA HIS A 226 10.51 -9.40 16.37
C HIS A 226 11.72 -9.07 17.24
#